data_AF-A0A162XFX0-F1
#
_entry.id   AF-A0A162XFX0-F1
#
_cell.length_a   1.000
_cell.length_b   1.000
_cell.length_c   1.000
_cell.angle_alpha   90.00
_cell.angle_beta   90.00
_cell.angle_gamma   90.00
#
_symmetry.space_group_name_H-M   'P 1'
#
loop_
_entity.id
_entity.type
_entity.pdbx_description
1 polymer ?
#
loop_
_entity_poly.entity_id
_entity_poly.type
_entity_poly.pdbx_seq_one_letter_code
_entity_poly.pdbx_strand_id
1 'polypeptide(L)'
;MSDINELSKETVQELLQLYKQLKRDSQTTDQFKPIELPKEIHDDIENALSISIKQNLKRFAKATLQYHGGRWTQPEAINAVFKSKLKKHQVEASEMVAAIHKGAEWIRTTARAATEI
;
A
#
# COMPACT_ATOMS: atom_id res chain seq x y z
N MET A 1 -58.66 26.89 16.07
CA MET A 1 -57.97 26.86 14.77
C MET A 1 -57.96 28.30 14.29
N SER A 2 -56.81 28.97 14.32
CA SER A 2 -56.73 30.40 14.02
C SER A 2 -56.95 30.63 12.53
N ASP A 3 -57.94 31.46 12.22
CA ASP A 3 -58.35 31.79 10.87
C ASP A 3 -57.20 32.43 10.09
N ILE A 4 -56.87 31.85 8.93
CA ILE A 4 -55.87 32.35 7.98
C ILE A 4 -56.26 33.76 7.44
N ASN A 5 -57.50 34.19 7.73
CA ASN A 5 -58.08 35.45 7.27
C ASN A 5 -57.73 36.69 8.13
N GLU A 6 -57.03 36.52 9.25
CA GLU A 6 -56.58 37.63 10.11
C GLU A 6 -55.14 38.12 9.83
N LEU A 7 -54.47 37.58 8.80
CA LEU A 7 -53.18 38.13 8.38
C LEU A 7 -53.38 39.51 7.76
N SER A 8 -52.95 40.55 8.48
CA SER A 8 -52.83 41.91 7.95
C SER A 8 -52.08 41.89 6.62
N LYS A 9 -52.53 42.69 5.65
CA LYS A 9 -51.91 42.81 4.31
C LYS A 9 -50.40 43.08 4.38
N GLU A 10 -49.97 43.75 5.44
CA GLU A 10 -48.57 44.05 5.74
C GLU A 10 -47.77 42.77 6.04
N THR A 11 -48.29 41.87 6.87
CA THR A 11 -47.63 40.59 7.18
C THR A 11 -47.50 39.68 5.96
N VAL A 12 -48.49 39.72 5.06
CA VAL A 12 -48.43 38.98 3.79
C VAL A 12 -47.36 39.56 2.85
N GLN A 13 -47.23 40.89 2.82
CA GLN A 13 -46.18 41.55 2.03
C GLN A 13 -44.78 41.27 2.58
N GLU A 14 -44.59 41.30 3.90
CA GLU A 14 -43.32 40.94 4.55
C GLU A 14 -42.94 39.48 4.26
N LEU A 15 -43.88 38.55 4.38
CA LEU A 15 -43.67 37.14 4.03
C LEU A 15 -43.29 36.96 2.56
N LEU A 16 -43.94 37.67 1.64
CA LEU A 16 -43.59 37.64 0.22
C LEU A 16 -42.21 38.21 -0.06
N GLN A 17 -41.79 39.24 0.69
CA GLN A 17 -40.48 39.85 0.55
C GLN A 17 -39.37 38.94 1.10
N LEU A 18 -39.60 38.30 2.25
CA LEU A 18 -38.73 37.28 2.82
C LEU A 18 -38.59 36.08 1.89
N TYR A 19 -39.69 35.59 1.31
CA TYR A 19 -39.65 34.50 0.35
C TYR A 19 -38.85 34.86 -0.92
N LYS A 20 -39.00 36.09 -1.43
CA LYS A 20 -38.20 36.58 -2.57
C LYS A 20 -36.73 36.74 -2.24
N GLN A 21 -36.38 37.02 -0.98
CA GLN A 21 -34.99 37.13 -0.54
C GLN A 21 -34.38 35.73 -0.36
N LEU A 22 -35.09 34.82 0.32
CA LEU A 22 -34.67 33.43 0.49
C LEU A 22 -34.50 32.71 -0.85
N LYS A 23 -35.38 32.95 -1.83
CA LYS A 23 -35.27 32.39 -3.19
C LYS A 23 -34.05 32.92 -3.96
N ARG A 24 -33.66 34.18 -3.73
CA ARG A 24 -32.43 34.76 -4.30
C ARG A 24 -31.20 34.14 -3.66
N ASP A 25 -31.19 34.00 -2.34
CA ASP A 25 -30.08 33.41 -1.60
C ASP A 25 -29.93 31.92 -1.93
N SER A 26 -31.04 31.18 -2.07
CA SER A 26 -31.03 29.76 -2.45
C SER A 26 -30.58 29.53 -3.90
N GLN A 27 -30.94 30.42 -4.84
CA GLN A 27 -30.42 30.40 -6.21
C GLN A 27 -28.92 30.75 -6.27
N THR A 28 -28.40 31.44 -5.25
CA THR A 28 -26.97 31.71 -5.13
C THR A 28 -26.21 30.49 -4.59
N THR A 29 -26.83 29.70 -3.70
CA THR A 29 -26.26 28.41 -3.26
C THR A 29 -26.39 27.29 -4.27
N ASP A 30 -27.44 27.26 -5.11
CA ASP A 30 -27.55 26.28 -6.22
C ASP A 30 -26.58 26.58 -7.37
N GLN A 31 -26.00 27.79 -7.39
CA GLN A 31 -24.76 28.06 -8.11
C GLN A 31 -23.56 27.58 -7.30
N PHE A 32 -23.57 26.31 -6.88
CA PHE A 32 -22.32 25.58 -6.76
C PHE A 32 -21.75 25.50 -8.16
N LYS A 33 -21.05 26.57 -8.58
CA LYS A 33 -20.02 26.43 -9.61
C LYS A 33 -19.21 25.22 -9.18
N PRO A 34 -19.02 24.19 -10.02
CA PRO A 34 -18.07 23.16 -9.69
C PRO A 34 -16.76 23.91 -9.42
N ILE A 35 -16.35 23.93 -8.16
CA ILE A 35 -15.04 24.41 -7.79
C ILE A 35 -14.15 23.36 -8.45
N GLU A 36 -13.66 23.67 -9.64
CA GLU A 36 -12.69 22.82 -10.31
C GLU A 36 -11.52 22.72 -9.34
N LEU A 37 -11.38 21.56 -8.72
CA LEU A 37 -10.25 21.32 -7.84
C LEU A 37 -8.98 21.52 -8.69
N PRO A 38 -7.97 22.20 -8.14
CA PRO A 38 -6.65 22.25 -8.76
C PRO A 38 -6.24 20.85 -9.21
N LYS A 39 -5.68 20.77 -10.42
CA LYS A 39 -5.33 19.49 -11.06
C LYS A 39 -4.45 18.63 -10.17
N GLU A 40 -3.57 19.25 -9.38
CA GLU A 40 -2.73 18.55 -8.42
C GLU A 40 -3.55 17.75 -7.38
N ILE A 41 -4.65 18.32 -6.87
CA ILE A 41 -5.49 17.63 -5.87
C ILE A 41 -6.30 16.51 -6.53
N HIS A 42 -6.75 16.73 -7.77
CA HIS A 42 -7.45 15.69 -8.52
C HIS A 42 -6.54 14.48 -8.79
N ASP A 43 -5.33 14.74 -9.29
CA ASP A 43 -4.31 13.73 -9.50
C ASP A 43 -3.91 13.06 -8.18
N ASP A 44 -3.76 13.80 -7.09
CA ASP A 44 -3.42 13.21 -5.78
C ASP A 44 -4.53 12.29 -5.26
N ILE A 45 -5.81 12.66 -5.40
CA ILE A 45 -6.93 11.82 -4.97
C ILE A 45 -6.99 10.55 -5.82
N GLU A 46 -6.85 10.66 -7.14
CA GLU A 46 -6.94 9.53 -8.06
C GLU A 46 -5.72 8.60 -7.94
N ASN A 47 -4.52 9.17 -7.80
CA ASN A 47 -3.28 8.41 -7.67
C ASN A 47 -3.07 7.85 -6.27
N ALA A 48 -3.43 8.55 -5.19
CA ALA A 48 -3.33 8.01 -3.83
C ALA A 48 -4.25 6.80 -3.65
N LEU A 49 -5.46 6.82 -4.23
CA LEU A 49 -6.36 5.68 -4.25
C LEU A 49 -5.73 4.52 -5.04
N SER A 50 -5.20 4.79 -6.24
CA SER A 50 -4.54 3.79 -7.09
C SER A 50 -3.32 3.14 -6.40
N ILE A 51 -2.49 3.93 -5.71
CA ILE A 51 -1.30 3.44 -4.99
C ILE A 51 -1.72 2.58 -3.80
N SER A 52 -2.67 3.04 -2.99
CA SER A 52 -3.15 2.30 -1.81
C SER A 52 -3.86 1.00 -2.22
N ILE A 53 -4.66 1.02 -3.29
CA ILE A 53 -5.31 -0.17 -3.85
C ILE A 53 -4.27 -1.17 -4.37
N LYS A 54 -3.26 -0.71 -5.11
CA LYS A 54 -2.15 -1.57 -5.59
C LYS A 54 -1.38 -2.19 -4.43
N GLN A 55 -1.14 -1.43 -3.35
CA GLN A 55 -0.49 -1.95 -2.15
C GLN A 55 -1.37 -2.99 -1.43
N ASN A 56 -2.66 -2.73 -1.30
CA ASN A 56 -3.62 -3.67 -0.70
C ASN A 56 -3.74 -4.95 -1.52
N LEU A 57 -3.79 -4.86 -2.85
CA LEU A 57 -3.81 -6.02 -3.74
C LEU A 57 -2.54 -6.88 -3.58
N LYS A 58 -1.36 -6.23 -3.49
CA LYS A 58 -0.09 -6.93 -3.21
C LYS A 58 -0.09 -7.62 -1.84
N ARG A 59 -0.62 -6.97 -0.80
CA ARG A 59 -0.74 -7.56 0.54
C ARG A 59 -1.69 -8.75 0.53
N PHE A 60 -2.83 -8.62 -0.15
CA PHE A 60 -3.80 -9.69 -0.30
C PHE A 60 -3.18 -10.90 -1.01
N ALA A 61 -2.56 -10.70 -2.18
CA ALA A 61 -1.90 -11.77 -2.93
C ALA A 61 -0.82 -12.53 -2.13
N LYS A 62 -0.13 -11.85 -1.21
CA LYS A 62 0.85 -12.46 -0.30
C LYS A 62 0.21 -13.25 0.84
N ALA A 63 -0.93 -12.78 1.35
CA ALA A 63 -1.66 -13.41 2.44
C ALA A 63 -2.50 -14.62 1.98
N THR A 64 -2.90 -14.63 0.70
CA THR A 64 -3.70 -15.71 0.12
C THR A 64 -2.90 -17.02 0.11
N LEU A 65 -3.51 -18.07 0.67
CA LEU A 65 -3.00 -19.43 0.64
C LEU A 65 -2.97 -19.92 -0.82
N GLN A 66 -1.81 -20.39 -1.26
CA GLN A 66 -1.63 -21.00 -2.57
C GLN A 66 -1.67 -22.52 -2.47
N TYR A 67 -2.46 -23.16 -3.33
CA TYR A 67 -2.53 -24.61 -3.39
C TYR A 67 -1.50 -25.14 -4.38
N HIS A 68 -0.52 -25.90 -3.90
CA HIS A 68 0.49 -26.53 -4.75
C HIS A 68 0.80 -27.94 -4.25
N GLY A 69 0.80 -28.92 -5.17
CA GLY A 69 1.16 -30.31 -4.85
C GLY A 69 0.30 -30.97 -3.77
N GLY A 70 -1.01 -30.70 -3.74
CA GLY A 70 -1.92 -31.33 -2.78
C GLY A 70 -2.04 -30.64 -1.42
N ARG A 71 -1.34 -29.51 -1.19
CA ARG A 71 -1.34 -28.80 0.09
C ARG A 71 -1.50 -27.28 -0.08
N TRP A 72 -2.20 -26.66 0.88
CA TRP A 72 -2.26 -25.21 1.02
C TRP A 72 -0.94 -24.70 1.63
N THR A 73 -0.34 -23.71 1.00
CA THR A 73 0.97 -23.15 1.37
C THR A 73 0.91 -21.62 1.36
N GLN A 74 1.55 -20.98 2.34
CA GLN A 74 1.74 -19.51 2.33
C GLN A 74 3.08 -19.17 1.66
N PRO A 75 3.09 -18.30 0.63
CA PRO A 75 4.25 -18.09 -0.23
C PRO A 75 5.45 -17.40 0.43
N GLU A 76 5.26 -16.60 1.50
CA GLU A 76 6.36 -15.84 2.11
C GLU A 76 7.01 -16.50 3.34
N ALA A 77 6.23 -17.12 4.22
CA ALA A 77 6.74 -17.70 5.47
C ALA A 77 7.71 -18.87 5.22
N ILE A 78 7.41 -19.71 4.22
CA ILE A 78 8.25 -20.86 3.86
C ILE A 78 9.54 -20.40 3.16
N ASN A 79 9.47 -19.35 2.35
CA ASN A 79 10.60 -18.88 1.56
C ASN A 79 11.70 -18.21 2.38
N ALA A 80 11.37 -17.44 3.43
CA ALA A 80 12.39 -16.73 4.22
C ALA A 80 13.29 -17.69 5.01
N VAL A 81 12.69 -18.65 5.71
CA VAL A 81 13.42 -19.66 6.50
C VAL A 81 14.24 -20.57 5.59
N PHE A 82 13.66 -21.00 4.47
CA PHE A 82 14.35 -21.87 3.52
C PHE A 82 15.54 -21.17 2.86
N LYS A 83 15.38 -19.90 2.42
CA LYS A 83 16.48 -19.11 1.85
C LYS A 83 17.63 -18.92 2.84
N SER A 84 17.32 -18.63 4.11
CA SER A 84 18.35 -18.48 5.15
C SER A 84 19.12 -19.79 5.37
N LYS A 85 18.42 -20.92 5.48
CA LYS A 85 19.05 -22.25 5.62
C LYS A 85 19.89 -22.62 4.41
N LEU A 86 19.39 -22.39 3.19
CA LEU A 86 20.12 -22.66 1.95
C LEU A 86 21.42 -21.86 1.89
N LYS A 87 21.36 -20.56 2.20
CA LYS A 87 22.54 -19.68 2.23
C LYS A 87 23.56 -20.15 3.27
N LYS A 88 23.10 -20.58 4.46
CA LYS A 88 23.98 -21.11 5.51
C LYS A 88 24.72 -22.36 5.01
N HIS A 89 24.01 -23.33 4.44
CA HIS A 89 24.65 -24.55 3.92
C HIS A 89 25.62 -24.27 2.78
N GLN A 90 25.33 -23.29 1.92
CA GLN A 90 26.23 -22.88 0.86
C GLN A 90 27.55 -22.30 1.42
N VAL A 91 27.47 -21.45 2.45
CA VAL A 91 28.67 -20.88 3.11
C VAL A 91 29.48 -21.97 3.78
N GLU A 92 28.84 -22.85 4.57
CA GLU A 92 29.50 -23.97 5.25
C GLU A 92 30.23 -24.89 4.26
N ALA A 93 29.61 -25.20 3.12
CA ALA A 93 30.23 -26.01 2.08
C ALA A 93 31.47 -25.32 1.49
N SER A 94 31.39 -24.02 1.20
CA SER A 94 32.54 -23.26 0.67
C SER A 94 33.70 -23.18 1.66
N GLU A 95 33.41 -23.02 2.94
CA GLU A 95 34.42 -22.98 4.01
C GLU A 95 35.13 -24.33 4.17
N MET A 96 34.36 -25.42 4.11
CA MET A 96 34.91 -26.78 4.13
C MET A 96 35.86 -27.02 2.95
N VAL A 97 35.45 -26.66 1.73
CA VAL A 97 36.29 -26.80 0.53
C VAL A 97 37.57 -25.97 0.65
N ALA A 98 37.47 -24.73 1.12
CA ALA A 98 38.63 -23.86 1.35
C ALA A 98 39.60 -24.44 2.41
N ALA A 99 39.07 -25.02 3.48
CA ALA A 99 39.89 -25.66 4.51
C ALA A 99 40.65 -26.88 3.97
N ILE A 100 39.99 -27.72 3.16
CA ILE A 100 40.64 -28.87 2.49
C ILE A 100 41.76 -28.39 1.57
N HIS A 101 41.52 -27.37 0.75
CA HIS A 101 42.54 -26.82 -0.14
C HIS A 101 43.75 -26.26 0.62
N LYS A 102 43.52 -25.51 1.70
CA LYS A 102 44.60 -25.00 2.55
C LYS A 102 45.41 -26.11 3.18
N GLY A 103 44.74 -27.16 3.69
CA GLY A 103 45.40 -28.34 4.24
C GLY A 103 46.27 -29.06 3.20
N ALA A 104 45.73 -29.28 2.00
CA ALA A 104 46.46 -29.90 0.91
C ALA A 104 47.70 -29.09 0.50
N GLU A 105 47.58 -27.78 0.40
CA GLU A 105 48.73 -26.91 0.06
C GLU A 105 49.78 -26.91 1.16
N TRP A 106 49.37 -26.87 2.43
CA TRP A 106 50.29 -26.99 3.56
C TRP A 106 51.09 -28.29 3.52
N ILE A 107 50.43 -29.43 3.26
CA ILE A 107 51.09 -30.73 3.09
C ILE A 107 52.09 -30.69 1.93
N ARG A 108 51.68 -30.09 0.80
CA ARG A 108 52.55 -29.98 -0.38
C ARG A 108 53.81 -29.15 -0.10
N THR A 109 53.66 -28.02 0.58
CA THR A 109 54.79 -27.14 0.94
C THR A 109 55.73 -27.81 1.94
N THR A 110 55.18 -28.46 2.98
CA THR A 110 55.99 -29.16 3.99
C THR A 110 56.71 -30.38 3.41
N ALA A 111 56.05 -31.16 2.55
CA ALA A 111 56.69 -32.27 1.85
C ALA A 111 57.87 -31.79 0.98
N ARG A 112 57.70 -30.70 0.21
CA ARG A 112 58.78 -30.11 -0.58
C ARG A 112 59.96 -29.68 0.30
N ALA A 113 59.68 -28.95 1.37
CA ALA A 113 60.70 -28.51 2.32
C ALA A 113 61.45 -29.70 2.96
N ALA A 114 60.77 -30.82 3.22
CA ALA A 114 61.39 -32.02 3.76
C ALA A 114 62.26 -32.78 2.75
N THR A 115 61.96 -32.70 1.45
CA THR A 115 62.75 -33.35 0.38
C THR A 115 63.92 -32.51 -0.14
N GLU A 116 64.00 -31.24 0.23
CA GLU A 116 65.09 -30.32 -0.15
C GLU A 116 66.29 -30.35 0.83
N ILE A 117 66.31 -31.33 1.76
CA ILE A 117 67.42 -31.65 2.69
C ILE A 117 68.25 -32.81 2.12
#